data_AF-A0A5N7ZHY0-F1
#
_entry.id   AF-A0A5N7ZHY0-F1
#
_cell.length_a   1.000
_cell.length_b   1.000
_cell.length_c   1.000
_cell.angle_alpha   90.00
_cell.angle_beta   90.00
_cell.angle_gamma   90.00
#
_symmetry.space_group_name_H-M   'P 1'
#
loop_
_entity.id
_entity.type
_entity.pdbx_description
1 polymer ?
#
loop_
_entity_poly.entity_id
_entity_poly.type
_entity_poly.pdbx_seq_one_letter_code
_entity_poly.pdbx_strand_id
1 'polypeptide(L)'
;MSSSAVPAPVTMLVTRHIAPERYSDFLAWMRQGEILAAGFPGFLGSGVLQPPEGGDQYQIVLRFADEASLSRWENSLPRRMWLERGTALVRASHARRASGTDGWFAPKLSAPPRWKQAVSIWLAYFPVLLAFTLLVSEHLASLPVFWRALLTSLTM
;
A
#
# COMPACT_ATOMS: atom_id res chain seq x y z
N MET A 1 -17.13 10.05 25.57
CA MET A 1 -17.56 10.40 24.20
C MET A 1 -16.71 9.60 23.25
N SER A 2 -17.23 8.48 22.74
CA SER A 2 -16.51 7.66 21.76
C SER A 2 -16.39 8.44 20.45
N SER A 3 -15.16 8.71 20.01
CA SER A 3 -14.90 9.28 18.69
C SER A 3 -15.48 8.35 17.64
N SER A 4 -16.57 8.77 16.98
CA SER A 4 -17.08 8.10 15.79
C SER A 4 -16.04 8.30 14.69
N ALA A 5 -15.18 7.30 14.48
CA ALA A 5 -14.24 7.33 13.36
C ALA A 5 -15.06 7.48 12.07
N VAL A 6 -14.80 8.56 11.32
CA VAL A 6 -15.41 8.76 10.01
C VAL A 6 -15.02 7.57 9.14
N PRO A 7 -15.98 6.87 8.50
CA PRO A 7 -15.66 5.74 7.63
C PRO A 7 -14.73 6.20 6.51
N ALA A 8 -13.57 5.55 6.39
CA ALA A 8 -12.60 5.87 5.35
C ALA A 8 -12.91 5.08 4.06
N PRO A 9 -12.88 5.72 2.88
CA PRO A 9 -13.06 5.03 1.61
C PRO A 9 -12.05 3.90 1.41
N VAL A 10 -12.53 2.76 0.91
CA VAL A 10 -11.72 1.56 0.64
C VAL A 10 -11.66 1.30 -0.87
N THR A 11 -10.50 0.86 -1.34
CA THR A 11 -10.28 0.53 -2.75
C THR A 11 -9.93 -0.96 -2.89
N MET A 12 -10.70 -1.69 -3.69
CA MET A 12 -10.40 -3.06 -4.07
C MET A 12 -9.72 -3.08 -5.43
N LEU A 13 -8.53 -3.68 -5.49
CA LEU A 13 -7.79 -3.92 -6.72
C LEU A 13 -7.87 -5.40 -7.08
N VAL A 14 -8.24 -5.72 -8.31
CA VAL A 14 -8.31 -7.10 -8.81
C VAL A 14 -7.47 -7.20 -10.07
N THR A 15 -6.41 -8.00 -10.00
CA THR A 15 -5.54 -8.29 -11.13
C THR A 15 -6.01 -9.54 -11.84
N ARG A 16 -6.15 -9.48 -13.16
CA ARG A 16 -6.55 -10.62 -13.99
C ARG A 16 -5.71 -10.75 -15.25
N HIS A 17 -5.40 -11.99 -15.61
CA HIS A 17 -4.78 -12.31 -16.90
C HIS A 17 -5.85 -12.72 -17.91
N ILE A 18 -5.95 -11.97 -19.00
CA ILE A 18 -6.97 -12.13 -20.03
C ILE A 18 -6.28 -12.41 -21.36
N ALA A 19 -6.68 -13.49 -22.02
CA ALA A 19 -6.19 -13.84 -23.34
C ALA A 19 -6.58 -12.75 -24.37
N PRO A 20 -5.67 -12.27 -25.23
CA PRO A 20 -5.97 -11.22 -26.21
C PRO A 20 -7.19 -11.51 -27.09
N GLU A 21 -7.40 -12.79 -27.43
CA GLU A 21 -8.49 -13.26 -28.29
C GLU A 21 -9.87 -13.10 -27.63
N ARG A 22 -9.92 -12.88 -26.32
CA ARG A 22 -11.16 -12.82 -25.52
C ARG A 22 -11.37 -11.47 -24.86
N TYR A 23 -10.68 -10.45 -25.36
CA TYR A 23 -10.77 -9.10 -24.85
C TYR A 23 -12.18 -8.51 -24.97
N SER A 24 -12.88 -8.76 -26.08
CA SER A 24 -14.28 -8.32 -26.28
C SER A 24 -15.22 -8.91 -25.24
N ASP A 25 -15.10 -10.21 -24.97
CA ASP A 25 -15.91 -10.91 -23.99
C ASP A 25 -15.60 -10.41 -22.57
N PHE A 26 -14.33 -10.15 -22.30
CA PHE A 26 -13.88 -9.56 -21.03
C PHE A 26 -14.50 -8.17 -20.81
N LEU A 27 -14.51 -7.30 -21.83
CA LEU A 27 -15.13 -5.97 -21.72
C LEU A 27 -16.64 -6.06 -21.45
N ALA A 28 -17.35 -6.94 -22.15
CA ALA A 28 -18.77 -7.16 -21.93
C ALA A 28 -19.04 -7.68 -20.51
N TRP A 29 -18.26 -8.65 -20.05
CA TRP A 29 -18.34 -9.20 -18.70
C TRP A 29 -18.00 -8.14 -17.63
N MET A 30 -17.01 -7.28 -17.87
CA MET A 30 -16.66 -6.16 -16.98
C MET A 30 -17.80 -5.15 -16.86
N ARG A 31 -18.42 -4.75 -17.98
CA ARG A 31 -19.55 -3.81 -17.99
C ARG A 31 -20.73 -4.33 -17.19
N GLN A 32 -21.02 -5.63 -17.27
CA GLN A 32 -22.04 -6.25 -16.42
C GLN A 32 -21.69 -6.18 -14.93
N GLY A 33 -20.42 -6.41 -14.59
CA GLY A 33 -19.94 -6.31 -13.21
C GLY A 33 -20.06 -4.91 -12.63
N GLU A 34 -19.72 -3.90 -13.43
CA GLU A 34 -19.86 -2.49 -13.08
C GLU A 34 -21.32 -2.11 -12.80
N ILE A 35 -22.25 -2.52 -13.68
CA ILE A 35 -23.68 -2.27 -13.46
C ILE A 35 -24.16 -2.90 -12.15
N LEU A 36 -23.72 -4.13 -11.85
CA LEU A 36 -24.07 -4.80 -10.60
C LEU A 36 -23.48 -4.06 -9.38
N ALA A 37 -22.21 -3.67 -9.44
CA ALA A 37 -21.55 -2.95 -8.34
C ALA A 37 -22.16 -1.56 -8.11
N ALA A 38 -22.55 -0.86 -9.17
CA ALA A 38 -23.21 0.45 -9.11
C ALA A 38 -24.55 0.41 -8.36
N GLY A 39 -25.21 -0.75 -8.30
CA GLY A 39 -26.43 -0.93 -7.52
C GLY A 39 -26.21 -1.11 -6.01
N PHE A 40 -24.97 -1.24 -5.53
CA PHE A 40 -24.69 -1.49 -4.11
C PHE A 40 -24.53 -0.18 -3.31
N PRO A 41 -25.17 -0.07 -2.13
CA PRO A 41 -24.97 1.09 -1.26
C PRO A 41 -23.52 1.29 -0.86
N GLY A 42 -23.01 2.51 -1.10
CA GLY A 42 -21.64 2.90 -0.80
C GLY A 42 -20.66 2.68 -1.95
N PHE A 43 -21.09 2.28 -3.15
CA PHE A 43 -20.24 2.26 -4.34
C PHE A 43 -19.89 3.68 -4.79
N LEU A 44 -18.59 3.94 -5.00
CA LEU A 44 -18.07 5.25 -5.40
C LEU A 44 -17.53 5.29 -6.83
N GLY A 45 -17.39 4.14 -7.49
CA GLY A 45 -16.93 4.03 -8.87
C GLY A 45 -16.00 2.84 -9.12
N SER A 46 -15.77 2.56 -10.40
CA SER A 46 -14.83 1.54 -10.86
C SER A 46 -14.01 2.02 -12.06
N GLY A 47 -12.90 1.33 -12.33
CA GLY A 47 -12.09 1.56 -13.52
C GLY A 47 -11.27 0.32 -13.88
N VAL A 48 -10.77 0.29 -15.12
CA VAL A 48 -9.86 -0.76 -15.61
C VAL A 48 -8.61 -0.10 -16.14
N LEU A 49 -7.46 -0.50 -15.62
CA LEU A 49 -6.15 -0.13 -16.14
C LEU A 49 -5.73 -1.20 -17.14
N GLN A 50 -5.43 -0.75 -18.36
CA GLN A 50 -4.90 -1.61 -19.42
C GLN A 50 -3.44 -1.98 -19.12
N PRO A 51 -3.00 -3.18 -19.51
CA PRO A 51 -1.59 -3.54 -19.46
C PRO A 51 -0.76 -2.64 -20.40
N PRO A 52 0.56 -2.54 -20.15
CA PRO A 52 1.51 -2.02 -21.14
C PRO A 52 1.41 -2.80 -22.47
N GLU A 53 1.92 -2.22 -23.55
CA GLU A 53 1.91 -2.87 -24.88
C GLU A 53 2.45 -4.31 -24.81
N GLY A 54 1.68 -5.26 -25.36
CA GLY A 54 2.02 -6.68 -25.35
C GLY A 54 1.74 -7.43 -24.04
N GLY A 55 1.28 -6.75 -22.98
CA GLY A 55 0.88 -7.39 -21.72
C GLY A 55 -0.56 -7.93 -21.73
N ASP A 56 -0.83 -8.90 -20.85
CA ASP A 56 -2.15 -9.53 -20.70
C ASP A 56 -2.78 -9.31 -19.30
N GLN A 57 -2.12 -8.47 -18.48
CA GLN A 57 -2.48 -8.22 -17.09
C GLN A 57 -3.32 -6.96 -16.93
N TYR A 58 -4.62 -7.15 -16.72
CA TYR A 58 -5.57 -6.07 -16.47
C TYR A 58 -5.74 -5.86 -14.97
N GLN A 59 -5.79 -4.58 -14.56
CA GLN A 59 -6.06 -4.23 -13.16
C GLN A 59 -7.43 -3.54 -13.07
N ILE A 60 -8.32 -4.12 -12.28
CA ILE A 60 -9.67 -3.63 -12.06
C ILE A 60 -9.70 -2.95 -10.70
N VAL A 61 -10.14 -1.71 -10.66
CA VAL A 61 -10.26 -0.89 -9.45
C VAL A 61 -11.74 -0.73 -9.13
N LEU A 62 -12.14 -0.98 -7.89
CA LEU A 62 -13.47 -0.66 -7.37
C LEU A 62 -13.31 0.13 -6.08
N ARG A 63 -14.12 1.17 -5.89
CA ARG A 63 -14.04 2.05 -4.72
C ARG A 63 -15.37 2.07 -3.97
N PHE A 64 -15.29 1.97 -2.65
CA PHE A 64 -16.43 1.99 -1.74
C PHE A 64 -16.23 3.02 -0.62
N ALA A 65 -17.34 3.49 -0.05
CA ALA A 65 -17.37 4.48 1.02
C ALA A 65 -16.71 3.97 2.32
N ASP A 66 -16.80 2.66 2.58
CA ASP A 66 -16.24 2.02 3.76
C ASP A 66 -16.07 0.49 3.57
N GLU A 67 -15.37 -0.15 4.52
CA GLU A 67 -15.12 -1.60 4.51
C GLU A 67 -16.43 -2.41 4.62
N ALA A 68 -17.44 -1.90 5.33
CA ALA A 68 -18.72 -2.61 5.46
C ALA A 68 -19.45 -2.69 4.11
N SER A 69 -19.38 -1.62 3.32
CA SER A 69 -19.94 -1.52 1.97
C SER A 69 -19.23 -2.45 1.00
N LEU A 70 -17.89 -2.48 1.06
CA LEU A 70 -17.10 -3.44 0.29
C LEU A 70 -17.43 -4.89 0.67
N SER A 71 -17.50 -5.20 1.97
CA SER A 71 -17.80 -6.54 2.46
C SER A 71 -19.19 -7.02 2.04
N ARG A 72 -20.20 -6.13 2.05
CA ARG A 72 -21.54 -6.45 1.52
C ARG A 72 -21.49 -6.83 0.04
N TRP A 73 -20.75 -6.08 -0.79
CA TRP A 73 -20.56 -6.40 -2.20
C TRP A 73 -19.84 -7.75 -2.39
N GLU A 74 -18.72 -7.95 -1.69
CA GLU A 74 -17.90 -9.16 -1.82
C GLU A 74 -18.65 -10.45 -1.50
N ASN A 75 -19.50 -10.41 -0.48
CA ASN A 75 -20.29 -11.54 0.00
C ASN A 75 -21.66 -11.68 -0.70
N SER A 76 -21.96 -10.81 -1.67
CA SER A 76 -23.26 -10.78 -2.33
C SER A 76 -23.46 -11.92 -3.35
N LEU A 77 -24.70 -12.42 -3.44
CA LEU A 77 -25.08 -13.39 -4.46
C LEU A 77 -24.90 -12.86 -5.90
N PRO A 78 -25.28 -11.60 -6.24
CA PRO A 78 -25.05 -11.06 -7.57
C PRO A 78 -23.59 -11.10 -8.00
N ARG A 79 -22.66 -10.77 -7.10
CA ARG A 79 -21.23 -10.85 -7.37
C ARG A 79 -20.78 -12.30 -7.59
N ARG A 80 -21.22 -13.25 -6.75
CA ARG A 80 -20.88 -14.68 -6.93
C ARG A 80 -21.31 -15.19 -8.31
N MET A 81 -22.58 -14.98 -8.68
CA MET A 81 -23.12 -15.41 -9.97
C MET A 81 -22.41 -14.74 -11.16
N TRP A 82 -22.01 -13.47 -11.01
CA TRP A 82 -21.24 -12.76 -12.04
C TRP A 82 -19.81 -13.32 -12.19
N LEU A 83 -19.15 -13.64 -11.07
CA LEU A 83 -17.82 -14.26 -11.10
C LEU A 83 -17.88 -15.67 -11.72
N GLU A 84 -18.89 -16.46 -11.40
CA GLU A 84 -19.12 -17.80 -11.98
C GLU A 84 -19.22 -17.75 -13.51
N ARG A 85 -20.02 -16.81 -14.05
CA ARG A 85 -20.12 -16.59 -15.51
C ARG A 85 -18.79 -16.17 -16.16
N GLY A 86 -17.89 -15.57 -15.38
CA GLY A 86 -16.57 -15.13 -15.84
C GLY A 86 -15.44 -16.14 -15.61
N THR A 87 -15.70 -17.30 -14.99
CA THR A 87 -14.66 -18.29 -14.67
C THR A 87 -13.92 -18.76 -15.91
N ALA A 88 -14.65 -19.01 -16.99
CA ALA A 88 -14.06 -19.40 -18.26
C ALA A 88 -13.18 -18.30 -18.85
N LEU A 89 -13.38 -17.01 -18.52
CA LEU A 89 -12.67 -15.84 -19.09
C LEU A 89 -11.25 -15.62 -18.57
N VAL A 90 -10.90 -16.19 -17.41
CA VAL A 90 -9.72 -15.77 -16.66
C VAL A 90 -8.72 -16.92 -16.51
N ARG A 91 -7.47 -16.70 -16.94
CA ARG A 91 -6.38 -17.69 -16.74
C ARG A 91 -5.87 -17.68 -15.30
N ALA A 92 -5.79 -16.50 -14.68
CA ALA A 92 -5.42 -16.32 -13.28
C ALA A 92 -6.01 -15.02 -12.72
N SER A 93 -6.47 -15.04 -11.46
CA SER A 93 -7.05 -13.89 -10.77
C SER A 93 -6.40 -13.71 -9.40
N HIS A 94 -5.98 -12.50 -9.07
CA HIS A 94 -5.52 -12.13 -7.74
C HIS A 94 -6.25 -10.88 -7.27
N ALA A 95 -6.95 -10.96 -6.14
CA ALA A 95 -7.67 -9.83 -5.55
C ALA A 95 -6.91 -9.32 -4.33
N ARG A 96 -6.70 -8.00 -4.28
CA ARG A 96 -6.03 -7.32 -3.17
C ARG A 96 -6.86 -6.14 -2.73
N ARG A 97 -7.11 -6.04 -1.42
CA ARG A 97 -7.74 -4.86 -0.82
C ARG A 97 -6.65 -3.85 -0.46
N ALA A 98 -6.87 -2.60 -0.80
CA ALA A 98 -6.03 -1.48 -0.39
C ALA A 98 -6.91 -0.46 0.33
N SER A 99 -6.60 -0.21 1.60
CA SER A 99 -7.24 0.85 2.38
C SER A 99 -6.27 2.02 2.49
N GLY A 100 -6.77 3.25 2.31
CA GLY A 100 -5.98 4.48 2.43
C GLY A 100 -5.05 4.82 1.25
N THR A 101 -4.38 5.96 1.36
CA THR A 101 -3.45 6.52 0.37
C THR A 101 -2.11 5.79 0.28
N ASP A 102 -1.75 5.00 1.30
CA ASP A 102 -0.42 4.40 1.42
C ASP A 102 -0.24 3.14 0.57
N GLY A 103 -1.36 2.51 0.16
CA GLY A 103 -1.33 1.29 -0.65
C GLY A 103 -1.32 1.52 -2.17
N TRP A 104 -1.57 2.76 -2.63
CA TRP A 104 -1.83 3.04 -4.04
C TRP A 104 -0.55 3.25 -4.87
N PHE A 105 0.53 3.69 -4.22
CA PHE A 105 1.82 4.02 -4.87
C PHE A 105 3.02 3.27 -4.31
N ALA A 106 2.85 2.37 -3.34
CA ALA A 106 3.97 1.59 -2.83
C ALA A 106 4.51 0.71 -3.97
N PRO A 107 5.75 0.92 -4.45
CA PRO A 107 6.36 -0.01 -5.39
C PRO A 107 6.35 -1.41 -4.76
N LYS A 108 6.39 -2.46 -5.58
CA LYS A 108 6.67 -3.86 -5.18
C LYS A 108 8.03 -4.05 -4.48
N LEU A 109 8.63 -3.00 -3.91
CA LEU A 109 9.77 -3.12 -3.04
C LEU A 109 9.25 -3.70 -1.74
N SER A 110 9.42 -5.02 -1.56
CA SER A 110 9.49 -5.62 -0.23
C SER A 110 10.26 -4.64 0.65
N ALA A 111 9.61 -4.09 1.67
CA ALA A 111 10.27 -3.19 2.60
C ALA A 111 11.62 -3.84 2.98
N PRO A 112 12.76 -3.15 2.76
CA PRO A 112 14.05 -3.77 2.97
C PRO A 112 14.09 -4.30 4.41
N PRO A 113 14.63 -5.51 4.63
CA PRO A 113 14.69 -6.11 5.96
C PRO A 113 15.15 -5.08 6.99
N ARG A 114 14.47 -4.98 8.14
CA ARG A 114 14.70 -3.92 9.14
C ARG A 114 16.16 -3.80 9.56
N TRP A 115 16.93 -4.90 9.50
CA TRP A 115 18.36 -4.90 9.75
C TRP A 115 19.17 -4.09 8.72
N LYS A 116 18.78 -4.08 7.44
CA LYS A 116 19.44 -3.28 6.39
C LYS A 116 19.19 -1.79 6.62
N GLN A 117 17.98 -1.41 7.00
CA GLN A 117 17.66 -0.03 7.36
C GLN A 117 18.43 0.43 8.61
N ALA A 118 18.47 -0.41 9.65
CA ALA A 118 19.21 -0.13 10.88
C ALA A 118 20.72 0.06 10.62
N VAL A 119 21.32 -0.80 9.79
CA VAL A 119 22.73 -0.68 9.41
C VAL A 119 23.00 0.60 8.61
N SER A 120 22.12 0.99 7.68
CA SER A 120 22.27 2.25 6.94
C SER A 120 22.19 3.49 7.83
N ILE A 121 21.23 3.52 8.77
CA ILE A 121 21.12 4.61 9.75
C ILE A 121 22.36 4.65 10.64
N TRP A 122 22.82 3.48 11.11
CA TRP A 122 24.01 3.38 11.95
C TRP A 122 25.27 3.84 11.22
N LEU A 123 25.46 3.46 9.95
CA LEU A 123 26.62 3.85 9.15
C LEU A 123 26.68 5.35 8.88
N ALA A 124 25.53 6.05 8.84
CA ALA A 124 25.49 7.50 8.73
C ALA A 124 25.70 8.20 10.08
N TYR A 125 25.07 7.70 11.15
CA TYR A 125 25.08 8.34 12.46
C TYR A 125 26.38 8.12 13.24
N PHE A 126 26.90 6.89 13.23
CA PHE A 126 28.10 6.52 13.99
C PHE A 126 29.36 7.33 13.62
N PRO A 127 29.74 7.52 12.35
CA PRO A 127 30.94 8.29 12.02
C PRO A 127 30.80 9.78 12.38
N VAL A 128 29.59 10.34 12.25
CA VAL A 128 29.32 11.73 12.66
C VAL A 128 29.43 11.86 14.18
N LEU A 129 28.83 10.93 14.92
CA LEU A 129 28.92 10.89 16.38
C LEU A 129 30.36 10.68 16.86
N LEU A 130 31.12 9.81 16.20
CA LEU A 130 32.52 9.54 16.50
C LEU A 130 33.40 10.77 16.23
N ALA A 131 33.24 11.40 15.06
CA ALA A 131 33.97 12.63 14.72
C ALA A 131 33.65 13.77 15.68
N PHE A 132 32.37 13.95 16.02
CA PHE A 132 31.94 14.91 17.04
C PHE A 132 32.58 14.60 18.38
N THR A 133 32.56 13.34 18.83
CA THR A 133 33.18 12.94 20.10
C THR A 133 34.68 13.20 20.12
N LEU A 134 35.40 12.91 19.04
CA LEU A 134 36.85 13.14 18.95
C LEU A 134 37.17 14.65 18.99
N LEU A 135 36.51 15.47 18.15
CA LEU A 135 36.72 16.91 18.11
C LEU A 135 36.37 17.59 19.45
N VAL A 136 35.25 17.20 20.06
CA VAL A 136 34.82 17.71 21.35
C VAL A 136 35.80 17.26 22.44
N SER A 137 36.23 15.99 22.45
CA SER A 137 37.17 15.49 23.45
C SER A 137 38.54 16.16 23.39
N GLU A 138 39.02 16.48 22.19
CA GLU A 138 40.30 17.19 21.99
C GLU A 138 40.19 18.64 22.47
N HIS A 139 39.10 19.34 22.12
CA HIS A 139 38.85 20.71 22.59
C HIS A 139 38.60 20.79 24.10
N LEU A 140 38.05 19.75 24.72
CA LEU A 140 37.86 19.67 26.17
C LEU A 140 39.08 19.12 26.92
N ALA A 141 40.07 18.52 26.24
CA ALA A 141 41.24 17.94 26.90
C ALA A 141 42.12 18.97 27.63
N SER A 142 42.04 20.25 27.26
CA SER A 142 42.73 21.37 27.93
C SER A 142 42.01 21.87 29.19
N LEU A 143 40.76 21.45 29.42
CA LEU A 143 39.97 21.83 30.59
C LEU A 143 40.20 20.87 31.77
N PRO A 144 40.29 21.38 33.01
CA PRO A 144 40.34 20.56 34.21
C PRO A 144 39.20 19.53 34.24
N VAL A 145 39.50 18.33 34.75
CA VAL A 145 38.58 17.17 34.78
C VAL A 145 37.19 17.52 35.36
N PHE A 146 37.14 18.45 36.32
CA PHE A 146 35.89 18.94 36.91
C PHE A 146 34.94 19.59 35.88
N TRP A 147 35.43 20.53 35.06
CA TRP A 147 34.60 21.22 34.06
C TRP A 147 34.19 20.30 32.91
N ARG A 148 35.07 19.35 32.55
CA ARG A 148 34.74 18.28 31.60
C ARG A 148 33.57 17.44 32.09
N ALA A 149 33.64 16.95 33.33
CA ALA A 149 32.58 16.12 33.91
C ALA A 149 31.24 16.87 34.00
N LEU A 150 31.28 18.16 34.38
CA LEU A 150 30.11 19.03 34.46
C LEU A 150 29.46 19.27 33.08
N LEU A 151 30.25 19.52 32.04
CA LEU A 151 29.72 19.76 30.70
C LEU A 151 29.13 18.49 30.08
N THR A 152 29.79 17.35 30.26
CA THR A 152 29.27 16.06 29.74
C THR A 152 27.98 15.61 30.43
N SER A 153 27.80 15.91 31.72
CA SER A 153 26.57 15.59 32.43
C SER A 153 25.41 16.51 32.09
N LEU A 154 25.67 17.71 31.54
CA LEU A 154 24.64 18.65 31.11
C LEU A 154 24.12 18.36 29.68
N THR A 155 24.91 17.66 28.86
CA THR A 155 24.60 17.36 27.45
C THR A 155 23.99 15.99 27.21
N MET A 156 24.11 15.07 28.17
CA MET A 156 23.41 13.77 28.18
C MET A 156 21.98 13.95 28.68
#